data_AF-A0A921GSC1-F1
#
_entry.id   AF-A0A921GSC1-F1
#
_cell.length_a   1.000
_cell.length_b   1.000
_cell.length_c   1.000
_cell.angle_alpha   90.00
_cell.angle_beta   90.00
_cell.angle_gamma   90.00
#
_symmetry.space_group_name_H-M   'P 1'
#
loop_
_entity.id
_entity.type
_entity.pdbx_description
1 polymer ?
#
loop_
_entity_poly.entity_id
_entity_poly.type
_entity_poly.pdbx_seq_one_letter_code
_entity_poly.pdbx_strand_id
1 'polypeptide(L)'
;LTDAGAEENFVLDFSSTPPTLSEEPYGPTESLFNGFWILNVPSREEARQWAERCPLGPGMKLEVRRVHGDEEIADLVSKDNEYIAKEKVWRQEEAERAQREG
;
A
#
# COMPACT_ATOMS: atom_id res chain seq x y z
N LEU A 1 -7.59 -2.89 -7.54
CA LEU A 1 -7.89 -2.96 -6.09
C LEU A 1 -7.18 -4.19 -5.55
N THR A 2 -6.50 -4.07 -4.41
CA THR A 2 -5.76 -5.19 -3.81
C THR A 2 -6.72 -6.06 -3.02
N ASP A 3 -6.63 -7.38 -3.18
CA ASP A 3 -7.39 -8.32 -2.35
C ASP A 3 -6.89 -8.19 -0.90
N ALA A 4 -7.81 -8.08 0.06
CA ALA A 4 -7.45 -8.03 1.47
C ALA A 4 -6.84 -9.36 1.96
N GLY A 5 -7.21 -10.49 1.34
CA GLY A 5 -6.69 -11.81 1.65
C GLY A 5 -5.43 -12.21 0.88
N ALA A 6 -4.79 -11.29 0.16
CA ALA A 6 -3.55 -11.62 -0.56
C ALA A 6 -2.43 -12.00 0.43
N GLU A 7 -1.70 -13.10 0.16
CA GLU A 7 -0.61 -13.62 1.00
C GLU A 7 0.52 -12.59 1.23
N GLU A 8 0.61 -11.60 0.34
CA GLU A 8 1.59 -10.54 0.42
C GLU A 8 1.25 -9.51 1.50
N ASN A 9 -0.01 -9.44 1.93
CA ASN A 9 -0.46 -8.58 3.01
C ASN A 9 -0.12 -9.16 4.38
N PHE A 10 -0.05 -8.30 5.37
CA PHE A 10 0.07 -8.69 6.77
C PHE A 10 -0.33 -7.54 7.69
N VAL A 11 -0.55 -7.84 8.97
CA VAL A 11 -0.83 -6.89 10.03
C VAL A 11 0.23 -7.04 11.12
N LEU A 12 0.74 -5.92 11.62
CA LEU A 12 1.57 -5.87 12.83
C LEU A 12 0.74 -5.33 14.00
N ASP A 13 0.71 -6.07 15.10
CA ASP A 13 0.10 -5.68 16.38
C ASP A 13 1.18 -5.19 17.36
N PHE A 14 1.05 -3.93 17.80
CA PHE A 14 2.04 -3.24 18.66
C PHE A 14 1.72 -3.37 20.15
N SER A 15 0.87 -4.32 20.55
CA SER A 15 0.64 -4.66 21.96
C SER A 15 1.86 -5.28 22.66
N SER A 16 2.84 -5.77 21.90
CA SER A 16 4.09 -6.36 22.38
C SER A 16 5.33 -5.71 21.72
N THR A 17 6.49 -5.91 22.34
CA THR A 17 7.80 -5.56 21.76
C THR A 17 8.69 -6.81 21.71
N PRO A 18 9.09 -7.31 20.52
CA PRO A 18 8.72 -6.83 19.18
C PRO A 18 7.21 -7.01 18.86
N PRO A 19 6.68 -6.27 17.87
CA PRO A 19 5.28 -6.40 17.47
C PRO A 19 4.99 -7.80 16.93
N THR A 20 3.74 -8.24 17.09
CA THR A 20 3.29 -9.57 16.65
C THR A 20 2.78 -9.50 15.21
N LEU A 21 3.23 -10.42 14.36
CA LEU A 21 2.78 -10.55 12.96
C LEU A 21 1.49 -11.38 12.87
N SER A 22 0.55 -10.92 12.05
CA SER A 22 -0.68 -11.62 11.68
C SER A 22 -0.86 -11.59 10.17
N GLU A 23 -1.27 -12.71 9.57
CA GLU A 23 -1.65 -12.78 8.15
C GLU A 23 -3.14 -12.52 7.95
N GLU A 24 -3.92 -12.51 9.03
CA GLU A 24 -5.32 -12.14 8.97
C GLU A 24 -5.49 -10.63 8.76
N PRO A 25 -6.44 -10.21 7.91
CA PRO A 25 -6.79 -8.81 7.73
C PRO A 25 -7.15 -8.12 9.04
N TYR A 26 -7.15 -6.79 9.00
CA TYR A 26 -7.67 -6.01 10.12
C TYR A 26 -9.13 -6.41 10.41
N GLY A 27 -9.47 -6.47 11.71
CA GLY A 27 -10.83 -6.77 12.19
C GLY A 27 -11.86 -5.68 11.84
N PRO A 28 -13.00 -5.58 12.56
CA PRO A 28 -14.08 -4.67 12.21
C PRO A 28 -13.63 -3.21 12.00
N THR A 29 -14.17 -2.57 10.95
CA THR A 29 -13.75 -1.28 10.36
C THR A 29 -13.92 -0.06 11.29
N GLU A 30 -14.46 -0.25 12.49
CA GLU A 30 -14.65 0.81 13.49
C GLU A 30 -13.35 1.22 14.19
N SER A 31 -12.25 0.51 13.95
CA SER A 31 -10.93 0.89 14.44
C SER A 31 -10.29 1.99 13.57
N LEU A 32 -10.15 3.16 14.19
CA LEU A 32 -9.39 4.35 13.78
C LEU A 32 -8.30 4.14 12.71
N PHE A 33 -8.55 4.65 11.50
CA PHE A 33 -7.52 4.86 10.48
C PHE A 33 -6.76 6.16 10.78
N ASN A 34 -5.53 6.05 11.29
CA ASN A 34 -4.70 7.21 11.66
C ASN A 34 -3.78 7.69 10.52
N GLY A 35 -4.13 7.38 9.26
CA GLY A 35 -3.35 7.71 8.06
C GLY A 35 -2.71 6.49 7.40
N PHE A 36 -1.89 6.74 6.37
CA PHE A 36 -1.15 5.72 5.62
C PHE A 36 0.20 6.24 5.13
N TRP A 37 1.09 5.31 4.79
CA TRP A 37 2.32 5.57 4.05
C TRP A 37 2.31 4.77 2.75
N ILE A 38 2.96 5.30 1.71
CA ILE A 38 3.30 4.55 0.49
C ILE A 38 4.81 4.38 0.50
N LEU A 39 5.28 3.15 0.30
CA LEU A 39 6.69 2.80 0.34
C LEU A 39 7.06 2.12 -0.97
N ASN A 40 8.24 2.44 -1.49
CA ASN A 40 8.86 1.70 -2.58
C ASN A 40 10.04 0.93 -2.00
N VAL A 41 9.87 -0.38 -1.85
CA VAL A 41 10.87 -1.30 -1.28
C VAL A 41 10.97 -2.54 -2.17
N PRO A 42 12.15 -3.17 -2.26
CA PRO A 42 12.38 -4.28 -3.17
C PRO A 42 11.70 -5.60 -2.74
N SER A 43 11.19 -5.71 -1.50
CA SER A 43 10.55 -6.94 -1.03
C SER A 43 9.56 -6.73 0.12
N ARG A 44 8.67 -7.73 0.32
CA ARG A 44 7.76 -7.82 1.47
C ARG A 44 8.51 -7.82 2.81
N GLU A 45 9.67 -8.48 2.87
CA GLU A 45 10.48 -8.55 4.09
C GLU A 45 11.07 -7.17 4.45
N GLU A 46 11.50 -6.39 3.46
CA GLU A 46 11.94 -5.01 3.71
C GLU A 46 10.77 -4.11 4.14
N ALA A 47 9.57 -4.31 3.57
CA ALA A 47 8.36 -3.63 4.02
C ALA A 47 8.07 -3.94 5.50
N ARG A 48 8.22 -5.21 5.90
CA ARG A 48 8.05 -5.65 7.29
C ARG A 48 9.07 -4.99 8.21
N GLN A 49 10.36 -5.04 7.87
CA GLN A 49 11.41 -4.42 8.69
C GLN A 49 11.21 -2.91 8.85
N TRP A 50 10.69 -2.24 7.81
CA TRP A 50 10.28 -0.85 7.93
C TRP A 50 9.10 -0.68 8.89
N ALA A 51 8.06 -1.51 8.74
CA ALA A 51 6.84 -1.45 9.54
C ALA A 51 7.11 -1.72 11.03
N GLU A 52 7.99 -2.67 11.38
CA GLU A 52 8.38 -2.97 12.76
C GLU A 52 9.05 -1.78 13.49
N ARG A 53 9.62 -0.83 12.74
CA ARG A 53 10.25 0.39 13.30
C ARG A 53 9.27 1.55 13.48
N CYS A 54 8.01 1.40 13.07
CA CYS A 54 7.03 2.46 13.24
C CYS A 54 6.82 2.79 14.73
N PRO A 55 6.76 4.06 15.11
CA PRO A 55 6.62 4.47 16.51
C PRO A 55 5.16 4.34 17.00
N LEU A 56 4.58 3.15 16.86
CA LEU A 56 3.22 2.82 17.29
C LEU A 56 3.24 2.16 18.67
N GLY A 57 2.23 2.47 19.50
CA GLY A 57 2.10 1.95 20.86
C GLY A 57 1.05 0.85 21.02
N PRO A 58 0.87 0.31 22.22
CA PRO A 58 -0.12 -0.73 22.51
C PRO A 58 -1.54 -0.32 22.09
N GLY A 59 -2.29 -1.26 21.51
CA GLY A 59 -3.64 -1.03 20.98
C GLY A 59 -3.68 -0.53 19.53
N MET A 60 -2.51 -0.25 18.94
CA MET A 60 -2.37 0.10 17.53
C MET A 60 -2.06 -1.14 16.69
N LYS A 61 -2.62 -1.20 15.49
CA LYS A 61 -2.15 -2.14 14.46
C LYS A 61 -1.83 -1.41 13.16
N LEU A 62 -0.91 -1.97 12.40
CA LEU A 62 -0.50 -1.49 11.10
C LEU A 62 -0.72 -2.59 10.07
N GLU A 63 -1.67 -2.37 9.16
CA GLU A 63 -1.87 -3.25 7.99
C GLU A 63 -0.93 -2.82 6.87
N VAL A 64 -0.15 -3.76 6.35
CA VAL A 64 0.74 -3.58 5.21
C VAL A 64 0.12 -4.31 4.03
N ARG A 65 -0.14 -3.57 2.95
CA ARG A 65 -0.77 -4.08 1.73
C ARG A 65 0.14 -3.85 0.55
N ARG A 66 0.37 -4.88 -0.27
CA ARG A 66 1.12 -4.67 -1.53
C ARG A 66 0.27 -3.82 -2.47
N VAL A 67 0.91 -2.84 -3.12
CA VAL A 67 0.30 -2.07 -4.22
C VAL A 67 0.81 -2.65 -5.53
N HIS A 68 -0.10 -2.98 -6.45
CA HIS A 68 0.23 -3.45 -7.78
C HIS A 68 0.85 -2.32 -8.62
N GLY A 69 1.83 -2.66 -9.47
CA GLY A 69 2.43 -1.73 -10.41
C GLY A 69 1.55 -1.47 -11.64
N ASP A 70 1.94 -0.51 -12.47
CA ASP A 70 1.11 -0.04 -13.60
C ASP A 70 0.82 -1.13 -14.64
N GLU A 71 1.85 -1.90 -15.00
CA GLU A 71 1.72 -3.01 -15.96
C GLU A 71 0.78 -4.10 -15.42
N GLU A 72 0.91 -4.41 -14.14
CA GLU A 72 0.06 -5.40 -13.47
C GLU A 72 -1.38 -4.90 -13.31
N ILE A 73 -1.58 -3.61 -13.04
CA ILE A 73 -2.92 -3.00 -13.02
C ILE A 73 -3.58 -3.09 -14.39
N ALA A 74 -2.83 -2.86 -15.49
CA ALA A 74 -3.37 -2.97 -16.84
C ALA A 74 -3.88 -4.39 -17.17
N ASP A 75 -3.26 -5.41 -16.60
CA ASP A 75 -3.70 -6.81 -16.73
C ASP A 75 -4.87 -7.16 -15.80
N LEU A 76 -4.99 -6.49 -14.65
CA LEU A 76 -6.05 -6.74 -13.66
C LEU A 76 -7.37 -6.03 -13.94
N VAL A 77 -7.37 -4.97 -14.76
CA VAL A 77 -8.60 -4.23 -15.10
C VAL A 77 -9.09 -4.56 -16.51
N SER A 78 -10.40 -4.34 -16.76
CA SER A 78 -10.96 -4.52 -18.10
C SER A 78 -10.20 -3.67 -19.13
N LYS A 79 -9.97 -4.23 -20.33
CA LYS A 79 -9.32 -3.51 -21.44
C LYS A 79 -10.11 -2.29 -21.91
N ASP A 80 -11.42 -2.26 -21.65
CA ASP A 80 -12.30 -1.14 -21.98
C ASP A 80 -12.38 -0.11 -20.83
N ASN A 81 -11.53 -0.23 -19.80
CA ASN A 81 -11.50 0.69 -18.69
C ASN A 81 -10.93 2.05 -19.13
N GLU A 82 -11.81 3.05 -19.20
CA GLU A 82 -11.47 4.43 -19.59
C GLU A 82 -10.36 5.08 -18.76
N TYR A 83 -10.15 4.64 -17.51
CA TYR A 83 -9.15 5.22 -16.61
C TYR A 83 -7.72 4.85 -17.00
N ILE A 84 -7.51 3.71 -17.68
CA ILE A 84 -6.18 3.32 -18.17
C ILE A 84 -5.69 4.24 -19.29
N ALA A 85 -6.60 4.70 -20.15
CA ALA A 85 -6.28 5.70 -21.17
C ALA A 85 -6.01 7.08 -20.55
N LYS A 86 -6.83 7.49 -19.57
CA LYS A 86 -6.67 8.77 -18.86
C LYS A 86 -5.36 8.85 -18.08
N GLU A 87 -4.94 7.76 -17.44
CA GLU A 87 -3.70 7.69 -16.67
C GLU A 87 -2.46 8.01 -17.52
N LYS A 88 -2.37 7.49 -18.74
CA LYS A 88 -1.28 7.80 -19.67
C LYS A 88 -1.22 9.29 -20.03
N VAL A 89 -2.37 9.92 -20.20
CA VAL A 89 -2.48 11.36 -20.49
C VAL A 89 -2.02 12.17 -19.29
N TRP A 90 -2.52 11.86 -18.08
CA TRP A 90 -2.14 12.58 -16.86
C TRP A 90 -0.63 12.49 -16.59
N ARG A 91 -0.01 11.33 -16.80
CA ARG A 91 1.46 11.19 -16.65
C ARG A 91 2.24 12.06 -17.62
N GLN A 92 1.79 12.16 -18.87
CA GLN A 92 2.42 13.04 -19.86
C GLN A 92 2.26 14.51 -19.45
N GLU A 93 1.06 14.91 -19.03
CA GLU A 93 0.79 16.27 -18.57
C GLU A 93 1.60 16.65 -17.32
N GLU A 94 1.75 15.73 -16.35
CA GLU A 94 2.57 15.95 -15.16
C GLU A 94 4.07 16.02 -15.50
N ALA A 95 4.56 15.18 -16.40
CA ALA A 95 5.95 15.23 -16.85
C ALA A 95 6.25 16.54 -17.61
N GLU A 96 5.34 16.99 -18.47
CA GLU A 96 5.45 18.27 -19.17
C GLU A 96 5.37 19.46 -18.21
N ARG A 97 4.51 19.39 -17.20
CA ARG A 97 4.42 20.42 -16.14
C ARG A 97 5.73 20.50 -15.36
N ALA A 98 6.28 19.36 -14.93
CA ALA A 98 7.54 19.31 -14.22
C ALA A 98 8.72 19.87 -15.04
N GLN A 99 8.71 19.66 -16.36
CA GLN A 99 9.72 20.22 -17.28
C GLN A 99 9.56 21.72 -17.56
N ARG A 100 8.34 22.28 -17.43
CA ARG A 100 8.09 23.72 -17.58
C ARG A 100 8.38 24.51 -16.31
N GLU A 101 8.34 23.85 -15.16
CA GLU A 101 8.53 24.46 -13.84
C GLU A 101 9.98 24.32 -13.30
N GLY A 102 10.86 23.59 -14.01
CA GLY A 102 12.30 23.51 -13.75
C GLY A 102 13.12 24.42 -14.65
#